data_AF-A0AAE7TGV3-F1
#
_entry.id   AF-A0AAE7TGV3-F1
#
_cell.length_a   1.000
_cell.length_b   1.000
_cell.length_c   1.000
_cell.angle_alpha   90.00
_cell.angle_beta   90.00
_cell.angle_gamma   90.00
#
_symmetry.space_group_name_H-M   'P 1'
#
loop_
_entity.id
_entity.type
_entity.pdbx_description
1 polymer ?
#
loop_
_entity_poly.entity_id
_entity_poly.type
_entity_poly.pdbx_seq_one_letter_code
_entity_poly.pdbx_strand_id
1 'polypeptide(L)' 'MPNIEITDECRALIESSVEPIPEDARQLLPNGNWRVPVDAKTLHWLENLQRNGETISDCIIRIVIISLHKRGLQ' A
#
# COMPACT_ATOMS: atom_id res chain seq x y z
N MET A 1 -13.84 9.27 -4.53
CA MET A 1 -12.62 8.47 -4.37
C MET A 1 -12.43 8.20 -2.88
N PRO A 2 -12.35 6.95 -2.43
CA PRO A 2 -12.07 6.63 -1.04
C PRO A 2 -10.57 6.78 -0.76
N ASN A 3 -10.25 7.06 0.50
CA ASN A 3 -8.91 7.30 0.96
C ASN A 3 -8.45 6.13 1.84
N ILE A 4 -7.28 5.56 1.56
CA ILE A 4 -6.73 4.43 2.32
C ILE A 4 -5.65 4.93 3.26
N GLU A 5 -5.68 4.43 4.49
CA GLU A 5 -4.68 4.71 5.52
C GLU A 5 -3.54 3.71 5.43
N ILE A 6 -2.31 4.21 5.29
CA ILE A 6 -1.07 3.45 5.14
C ILE A 6 -0.25 3.64 6.42
N THR A 7 0.09 2.54 7.10
CA THR A 7 0.90 2.58 8.32
C THR A 7 2.37 2.91 8.04
N ASP A 8 3.12 3.26 9.08
CA ASP A 8 4.55 3.57 8.99
C ASP A 8 5.40 2.40 8.46
N GLU A 9 5.07 1.17 8.84
CA GLU A 9 5.72 -0.05 8.35
C GLU A 9 5.40 -0.28 6.88
N CYS A 10 4.16 0.00 6.47
CA CYS A 10 3.69 -0.10 5.10
C CYS A 10 4.42 0.92 4.20
N ARG A 11 4.63 2.13 4.71
CA ARG A 11 5.43 3.19 4.06
C ARG A 11 6.87 2.74 3.82
N ALA A 12 7.57 2.28 4.86
CA ALA A 12 8.98 1.86 4.74
C ALA A 12 9.15 0.71 3.72
N LEU A 13 8.15 -0.17 3.63
CA LEU A 13 8.14 -1.24 2.65
C LEU A 13 7.93 -0.70 1.23
N ILE A 14 6.99 0.21 1.01
CA ILE A 14 6.76 0.80 -0.32
C ILE A 14 7.98 1.59 -0.79
N GLU A 15 8.57 2.43 0.08
CA GLU A 15 9.77 3.21 -0.25
C GLU A 15 10.98 2.34 -0.61
N SER A 16 11.09 1.14 -0.04
CA SER A 16 12.18 0.20 -0.35
C SER A 16 11.92 -0.68 -1.58
N SER A 17 10.67 -0.77 -2.05
CA SER A 17 10.23 -1.73 -3.06
C SER A 17 9.82 -1.12 -4.40
N VAL A 18 9.56 0.20 -4.42
CA VAL A 18 9.04 0.95 -5.57
C VAL A 18 9.66 2.35 -5.58
N GLU A 19 9.63 3.06 -6.72
CA GLU A 19 9.93 4.49 -6.71
C GLU A 19 9.12 5.19 -5.62
N PRO A 20 9.71 6.12 -4.85
CA PRO A 20 9.05 6.75 -3.72
C PRO A 20 7.71 7.34 -4.16
N ILE A 21 6.64 7.06 -3.41
CA ILE A 21 5.32 7.64 -3.68
C ILE A 21 5.50 9.15 -3.79
N PRO A 22 5.17 9.78 -4.93
CA PRO A 22 5.37 11.22 -5.12
C PRO A 22 4.77 12.04 -3.98
N GLU A 23 5.46 13.11 -3.55
CA GLU A 23 5.03 13.95 -2.42
C GLU A 23 3.65 14.58 -2.63
N ASP A 24 3.32 14.89 -3.87
CA ASP A 24 2.02 15.40 -4.32
C ASP A 24 0.93 14.32 -4.34
N ALA A 25 1.31 13.05 -4.33
CA ALA A 25 0.40 11.91 -4.31
C ALA A 25 0.11 11.40 -2.89
N ARG A 26 0.61 12.04 -1.82
CA ARG A 26 0.42 11.59 -0.42
C ARG A 26 -0.01 12.73 0.51
N GLN A 27 -0.94 12.43 1.41
CA GLN A 27 -1.36 13.32 2.49
C GLN A 27 -0.95 12.71 3.83
N LEU A 28 -0.13 13.40 4.63
CA LEU A 28 0.21 12.98 6.00
C LEU A 28 -0.97 13.27 6.93
N LEU A 29 -1.46 12.23 7.62
CA LEU A 29 -2.53 12.34 8.60
C LEU A 29 -1.97 12.71 10.00
N PRO A 30 -2.78 13.29 10.90
CA PRO A 30 -2.34 13.69 12.25
C PRO A 30 -1.80 12.55 13.12
N ASN A 31 -2.13 11.30 12.78
CA ASN A 31 -1.67 10.11 13.49
C ASN A 31 -0.36 9.51 12.91
N GLY A 32 0.28 10.19 11.94
CA GLY A 32 1.54 9.75 11.32
C GLY A 32 1.36 8.92 10.05
N ASN A 33 0.16 8.42 9.80
CA ASN A 33 -0.12 7.58 8.64
C ASN A 33 -0.22 8.38 7.33
N TRP A 34 0.07 7.72 6.22
CA TRP A 34 -0.09 8.31 4.90
C TRP A 34 -1.45 7.98 4.30
N ARG A 35 -2.04 8.94 3.62
CA ARG A 35 -3.23 8.79 2.82
C ARG A 35 -2.87 8.99 1.36
N VAL A 36 -3.11 7.96 0.55
CA VAL A 36 -2.77 7.95 -0.88
C VAL A 36 -4.05 7.72 -1.69
N PRO A 37 -4.30 8.50 -2.76
CA PRO A 37 -5.42 8.25 -3.64
C PRO A 37 -5.16 7.00 -4.48
N VAL A 38 -6.13 6.09 -4.49
CA VAL A 38 -6.10 4.87 -5.30
C VAL A 38 -7.23 4.97 -6.33
N ASP A 39 -6.92 4.71 -7.60
CA ASP A 39 -7.94 4.69 -8.64
C ASP A 39 -8.90 3.50 -8.45
N ALA A 40 -10.10 3.59 -9.04
CA ALA A 40 -11.16 2.60 -8.82
C ALA A 40 -10.78 1.19 -9.32
N LYS A 41 -9.96 1.09 -10.38
CA LYS A 41 -9.54 -0.21 -10.93
C LYS A 41 -8.54 -0.87 -9.99
N THR A 42 -7.57 -0.10 -9.48
CA THR A 42 -6.59 -0.60 -8.50
C THR A 42 -7.28 -0.98 -7.19
N LEU A 43 -8.23 -0.17 -6.71
CA LEU A 43 -9.00 -0.49 -5.52
C LEU A 43 -9.78 -1.80 -5.67
N HIS A 44 -10.53 -1.95 -6.78
CA HIS A 44 -11.30 -3.15 -7.04
C HIS A 44 -10.41 -4.41 -7.14
N TRP A 45 -9.21 -4.26 -7.73
CA TRP A 45 -8.23 -5.34 -7.76
C TRP A 45 -7.73 -5.72 -6.35
N LEU A 46 -7.48 -4.73 -5.48
CA LEU A 46 -7.09 -4.97 -4.09
C LEU A 46 -8.20 -5.64 -3.27
N GLU A 47 -9.45 -5.19 -3.42
CA GLU A 47 -10.61 -5.80 -2.76
C GLU A 47 -10.76 -7.29 -3.11
N ASN A 48 -10.52 -7.66 -4.37
CA ASN A 48 -10.57 -9.06 -4.80
C ASN A 48 -9.41 -9.91 -4.23
N LEU A 49 -8.30 -9.29 -3.86
CA LEU A 49 -7.13 -9.97 -3.29
C LEU A 49 -7.10 -9.94 -1.76
N GLN A 50 -7.94 -9.11 -1.14
CA GLN A 50 -8.04 -8.93 0.30
C GLN A 50 -8.57 -10.22 0.94
N ARG A 51 -7.95 -10.61 2.06
CA ARG A 51 -8.41 -11.72 2.90
C ARG A 51 -9.43 -11.24 3.91
N ASN A 52 -10.29 -12.14 4.39
CA ASN A 52 -11.26 -11.80 5.42
C ASN A 52 -10.58 -11.22 6.67
N GLY A 53 -10.99 -10.01 7.07
CA GLY A 53 -10.45 -9.29 8.22
C GLY A 53 -9.11 -8.55 7.97
N GLU A 54 -8.56 -8.64 6.77
CA GLU A 54 -7.35 -7.92 6.36
C GLU A 54 -7.70 -6.47 5.99
N THR A 55 -6.90 -5.48 6.37
CA THR A 55 -7.09 -4.12 5.83
C THR A 55 -6.53 -4.02 4.41
N ILE A 56 -6.93 -3.01 3.62
CA ILE A 56 -6.31 -2.83 2.30
C ILE A 56 -4.81 -2.54 2.40
N SER A 57 -4.36 -1.85 3.46
CA SER A 57 -2.94 -1.63 3.73
C SER A 57 -2.20 -2.96 3.92
N ASP A 58 -2.73 -3.86 4.75
CA ASP A 58 -2.15 -5.19 4.95
C ASP A 58 -2.13 -6.02 3.67
N CYS A 59 -3.19 -5.91 2.85
CA CYS A 59 -3.27 -6.54 1.55
C CYS A 59 -2.13 -6.08 0.62
N ILE A 60 -1.87 -4.77 0.56
CA ILE A 60 -0.77 -4.18 -0.21
C ILE A 60 0.59 -4.72 0.28
N ILE A 61 0.84 -4.69 1.59
CA ILE A 61 2.09 -5.20 2.20
C ILE A 61 2.33 -6.64 1.75
N ARG A 62 1.33 -7.51 1.93
CA ARG A 62 1.43 -8.92 1.57
C ARG A 62 1.75 -9.11 0.09
N ILE A 63 1.09 -8.36 -0.80
CA ILE A 63 1.33 -8.42 -2.24
C ILE A 63 2.76 -8.01 -2.58
N VAL A 64 3.27 -6.93 -1.96
CA VAL A 64 4.65 -6.45 -2.18
C VAL A 64 5.65 -7.51 -1.72
N ILE A 65 5.50 -8.06 -0.51
CA ILE A 65 6.39 -9.12 0.02
C ILE A 65 6.41 -10.34 -0.91
N ILE A 66 5.23 -10.83 -1.34
CA ILE A 66 5.14 -11.97 -2.27
C ILE A 66 5.83 -11.65 -3.60
N SER A 67 5.68 -10.42 -4.10
CA SER A 67 6.24 -10.00 -5.38
C SER A 67 7.76 -9.88 -5.34
N LEU A 68 8.32 -9.32 -4.26
CA LEU A 68 9.76 -9.26 -4.03
C LEU A 68 10.36 -10.65 -3.90
N HIS A 69 9.74 -11.51 -3.08
CA HIS A 69 10.19 -12.89 -2.89
C HIS A 69 10.22 -13.68 -4.21
N LYS A 70 9.19 -13.53 -5.05
CA LYS A 70 9.14 -14.18 -6.37
C LYS A 70 10.18 -13.65 -7.36
N ARG A 71 10.65 -12.41 -7.18
CA ARG A 71 11.68 -11.80 -8.04
C ARG A 71 13.11 -12.14 -7.60
N GLY A 72 13.29 -12.91 -6.52
CA GLY A 72 14.61 -13.32 -6.03
C GLY A 72 15.39 -12.20 -5.32
N LEU A 73 14.73 -11.09 -4.97
CA LEU A 73 15.30 -10.05 -4.13
C LEU A 73 15.05 -10.44 -2.67
N GLN A 74 16.11 -10.96 -2.03
CA GLN A 74 16.25 -11.08 -0.58
C GLN A 74 17.03 -9.88 -0.05
#